data_AF-A0A7V2YZ84-F1
#
_entry.id   AF-A0A7V2YZ84-F1
#
_cell.length_a   1.000
_cell.length_b   1.000
_cell.length_c   1.000
_cell.angle_alpha   90.00
_cell.angle_beta   90.00
_cell.angle_gamma   90.00
#
_symmetry.space_group_name_H-M   'P 1'
#
loop_
_entity.id
_entity.type
_entity.pdbx_description
1 polymer ?
#
loop_
_entity_poly.entity_id
_entity_poly.type
_entity_poly.pdbx_seq_one_letter_code
_entity_poly.pdbx_strand_id
1 'polypeptide(L)'
;MTTKTIEVSPEQDALLQILRVRTKGIAVGDLAEAMRVLGAPAFAGARGRTRTVSRMLHDMRESGLVCAVLTESPGRTPRLLWTVAKGLKRLRSGVYSLPNGASRD
;
A
#
# COMPACT_ATOMS: atom_id res chain seq x y z
N MET A 1 21.94 0.25 -13.42
CA MET A 1 20.52 0.12 -12.98
C MET A 1 20.02 1.52 -12.65
N THR A 2 19.02 2.04 -13.36
CA THR A 2 18.43 3.36 -13.06
C THR A 2 17.32 3.20 -12.02
N THR A 3 17.34 4.02 -10.97
CA THR A 3 16.30 4.05 -9.92
C THR A 3 15.46 5.30 -10.10
N LYS A 4 14.13 5.16 -9.96
CA LYS A 4 13.19 6.29 -9.92
C LYS A 4 12.96 6.70 -8.46
N THR A 5 13.05 7.99 -8.19
CA THR A 5 12.63 8.57 -6.91
C THR A 5 11.18 9.02 -7.01
N ILE A 6 10.38 8.71 -6.00
CA ILE A 6 8.95 9.02 -5.92
C ILE A 6 8.69 9.71 -4.59
N GLU A 7 8.09 10.89 -4.64
CA GLU A 7 7.57 11.59 -3.48
C GLU A 7 6.12 11.16 -3.24
N VAL A 8 5.77 10.95 -1.98
CA VAL A 8 4.45 10.45 -1.58
C VAL A 8 3.86 11.35 -0.51
N SER A 9 2.53 11.40 -0.45
CA SER A 9 1.82 12.16 0.59
C SER A 9 2.04 11.53 1.97
N PRO A 10 1.80 12.27 3.08
CA PRO A 10 1.87 11.71 4.43
C PRO A 10 0.98 10.47 4.62
N GLU A 11 -0.20 10.44 4.00
CA GLU A 11 -1.13 9.32 4.04
C GLU A 11 -0.57 8.10 3.30
N GLN A 12 0.05 8.33 2.13
CA GLN A 12 0.71 7.27 1.37
C GLN A 12 1.94 6.72 2.11
N ASP A 13 2.74 7.59 2.77
CA ASP A 13 3.88 7.15 3.60
C ASP A 13 3.39 6.29 4.78
N ALA A 14 2.32 6.70 5.47
CA ALA A 14 1.72 5.91 6.54
C ALA A 14 1.25 4.55 6.03
N LEU A 15 0.57 4.51 4.88
CA LEU A 15 0.12 3.27 4.26
C LEU A 15 1.30 2.34 3.93
N LEU A 16 2.35 2.86 3.31
CA LEU A 16 3.56 2.08 2.99
C LEU A 16 4.24 1.52 4.24
N GLN A 17 4.23 2.27 5.35
CA GLN A 17 4.77 1.79 6.61
C GLN A 17 3.95 0.64 7.19
N ILE A 18 2.61 0.70 7.14
CA ILE A 18 1.76 -0.41 7.58
C ILE A 18 2.01 -1.66 6.72
N LEU A 19 2.07 -1.50 5.39
CA LEU A 19 2.34 -2.60 4.47
C LEU A 19 3.72 -3.22 4.69
N ARG A 20 4.74 -2.43 5.05
CA ARG A 20 6.08 -2.92 5.38
C ARG A 20 6.10 -3.79 6.64
N VAL A 21 5.32 -3.45 7.66
CA VAL A 21 5.18 -4.27 8.88
C VAL A 21 4.43 -5.56 8.58
N ARG A 22 3.50 -5.54 7.61
CA ARG A 22 2.66 -6.68 7.21
C ARG A 22 3.15 -7.33 5.92
N THR A 23 4.32 -7.98 5.99
CA THR A 23 5.01 -8.59 4.83
C THR A 23 4.22 -9.67 4.09
N LYS A 24 3.24 -10.31 4.74
CA LYS A 24 2.36 -11.32 4.12
C LYS A 24 1.21 -10.73 3.28
N GLY A 25 1.11 -9.41 3.23
CA GLY A 25 0.00 -8.69 2.62
C GLY A 25 -1.20 -8.55 3.55
N ILE A 26 -1.99 -7.51 3.31
CA ILE A 26 -3.13 -7.13 4.15
C ILE A 26 -4.34 -6.80 3.28
N ALA A 27 -5.52 -7.19 3.73
CA ALA A 27 -6.76 -6.85 3.05
C ALA A 27 -7.09 -5.36 3.26
N VAL A 28 -7.78 -4.76 2.30
CA VAL A 28 -8.10 -3.32 2.36
C VAL A 28 -8.91 -2.92 3.59
N GLY A 29 -9.76 -3.82 4.10
CA GLY A 29 -10.54 -3.58 5.33
C GLY A 29 -9.65 -3.45 6.56
N ASP A 30 -8.73 -4.39 6.75
CA ASP A 30 -7.78 -4.39 7.87
C ASP A 30 -6.80 -3.20 7.76
N LEU A 31 -6.40 -2.85 6.54
CA LEU A 31 -5.55 -1.68 6.28
C LEU A 31 -6.26 -0.37 6.61
N ALA A 32 -7.53 -0.24 6.24
CA ALA A 32 -8.35 0.93 6.58
C ALA A 32 -8.55 1.07 8.10
N GLU A 33 -8.64 -0.05 8.82
CA GLU A 33 -8.72 -0.03 10.27
C GLU A 33 -7.38 0.34 10.92
N ALA A 34 -6.25 -0.17 10.42
CA ALA A 34 -4.93 0.21 10.89
C ALA A 34 -4.64 1.72 10.69
N MET A 35 -5.01 2.28 9.53
CA MET A 35 -4.89 3.72 9.26
C MET A 35 -5.73 4.57 10.21
N ARG A 36 -6.92 4.08 10.65
CA ARG A 36 -7.74 4.76 11.65
C ARG A 36 -7.05 4.79 13.00
N VAL A 37 -6.49 3.67 13.46
CA VAL A 37 -5.83 3.57 14.76
C VAL A 37 -4.62 4.51 14.85
N LEU A 38 -3.92 4.72 13.72
CA LEU A 38 -2.80 5.66 13.64
C LEU A 38 -3.22 7.14 13.56
N GLY A 39 -4.53 7.44 13.56
CA GLY A 39 -5.04 8.80 13.61
C GLY A 39 -4.85 9.60 12.32
N ALA A 40 -4.71 8.93 11.16
CA ALA A 40 -4.58 9.64 9.89
C ALA A 40 -5.86 10.46 9.62
N PRO A 41 -5.78 11.80 9.47
CA PRO A 41 -6.94 12.69 9.49
C PRO A 41 -7.94 12.41 8.34
N ALA A 42 -7.43 11.98 7.18
CA ALA A 42 -8.25 11.52 6.05
C ALA A 42 -9.09 10.25 6.33
N PHE A 43 -8.84 9.57 7.46
CA PHE A 43 -9.44 8.29 7.84
C PHE A 43 -10.21 8.33 9.16
N ALA A 44 -10.33 9.49 9.79
CA ALA A 44 -11.03 9.66 11.08
C ALA A 44 -12.56 9.47 10.98
N GLY A 45 -13.16 9.67 9.80
CA GLY A 45 -14.60 9.51 9.57
C GLY A 45 -15.01 8.06 9.23
N ALA A 46 -16.08 7.54 9.86
CA ALA A 46 -16.46 6.13 9.74
C ALA A 46 -16.92 5.69 8.33
N ARG A 47 -17.58 6.56 7.56
CA ARG A 47 -18.14 6.24 6.22
C ARG A 47 -17.13 6.56 5.12
N GLY A 48 -16.75 5.56 4.32
CA GLY A 48 -15.97 5.73 3.09
C GLY A 48 -14.49 5.31 3.15
N ARG A 49 -13.97 4.96 4.33
CA ARG A 49 -12.55 4.63 4.57
C ARG A 49 -12.00 3.60 3.60
N THR A 50 -12.70 2.48 3.42
CA THR A 50 -12.25 1.40 2.52
C THR A 50 -12.17 1.86 1.08
N ARG A 51 -13.11 2.70 0.60
CA ARG A 51 -13.04 3.24 -0.78
C ARG A 51 -11.86 4.20 -0.94
N THR A 52 -11.62 5.06 0.05
CA THR A 52 -10.47 5.99 0.03
C THR A 52 -9.15 5.22 0.02
N VAL A 53 -9.00 4.21 0.88
CA VAL A 53 -7.82 3.33 0.88
C VAL A 53 -7.71 2.57 -0.44
N SER A 54 -8.79 1.98 -0.94
CA SER A 54 -8.79 1.29 -2.25
C SER A 54 -8.31 2.20 -3.37
N ARG A 55 -8.82 3.44 -3.44
CA ARG A 55 -8.42 4.40 -4.48
C ARG A 55 -6.93 4.72 -4.37
N MET A 56 -6.46 5.04 -3.17
CA MET A 56 -5.04 5.34 -2.94
C MET A 56 -4.13 4.16 -3.29
N LEU A 57 -4.53 2.94 -2.94
CA LEU A 57 -3.81 1.72 -3.30
C LEU A 57 -3.74 1.52 -4.82
N HIS A 58 -4.81 1.83 -5.54
CA HIS A 58 -4.80 1.80 -7.01
C HIS A 58 -3.83 2.85 -7.59
N ASP A 59 -3.89 4.10 -7.14
CA ASP A 59 -2.98 5.17 -7.61
C ASP A 59 -1.50 4.82 -7.30
N MET A 60 -1.26 4.24 -6.12
CA MET A 60 0.07 3.78 -5.71
C MET A 60 0.53 2.56 -6.50
N ARG A 61 -0.38 1.68 -6.93
CA ARG A 61 -0.07 0.54 -7.80
C ARG A 61 0.32 1.01 -9.19
N GLU A 62 -0.40 1.97 -9.76
CA GLU A 62 -0.03 2.60 -11.04
C GLU A 62 1.35 3.27 -10.96
N SER A 63 1.69 3.81 -9.79
CA SER A 63 3.01 4.38 -9.51
C SER A 63 4.10 3.33 -9.23
N GLY A 64 3.74 2.05 -9.11
CA GLY A 64 4.66 0.94 -8.80
C GLY A 64 5.12 0.88 -7.34
N LEU A 65 4.45 1.57 -6.42
CA LEU A 65 4.79 1.59 -4.99
C LEU A 65 4.24 0.37 -4.24
N VAL A 66 3.12 -0.18 -4.69
CA VAL A 66 2.44 -1.32 -4.06
C VAL A 66 2.03 -2.34 -5.11
N CYS A 67 1.86 -3.58 -4.66
CA CYS A 67 1.37 -4.69 -5.45
C CYS A 67 0.11 -5.26 -4.78
N ALA A 68 -0.74 -5.89 -5.58
CA ALA A 68 -1.92 -6.60 -5.11
C ALA A 68 -1.81 -8.07 -5.53
N VAL A 69 -1.98 -8.98 -4.58
CA VAL A 69 -1.93 -10.42 -4.78
C VAL A 69 -3.32 -10.97 -4.45
N LEU A 70 -3.91 -11.69 -5.39
CA LEU A 70 -5.15 -12.42 -5.14
C LEU A 70 -4.78 -13.74 -4.44
N THR A 71 -5.22 -13.92 -3.20
CA THR A 71 -5.07 -15.21 -2.53
C THR A 71 -6.25 -16.09 -2.86
N GLU A 72 -6.01 -17.11 -3.68
CA GLU A 72 -6.93 -18.19 -3.93
C GLU A 72 -6.54 -19.36 -3.03
N SER A 73 -7.40 -19.70 -2.07
CA SER A 73 -7.21 -20.88 -1.23
C SER A 73 -8.46 -21.73 -1.31
N PRO A 74 -8.35 -23.05 -1.57
CA PRO A 74 -9.51 -23.92 -1.70
C PRO A 74 -10.34 -23.87 -0.41
N GLY A 75 -11.64 -23.60 -0.55
CA GLY A 75 -12.58 -23.48 0.58
C GLY A 75 -12.62 -22.12 1.28
N ARG A 76 -11.90 -21.09 0.79
CA ARG A 76 -12.03 -19.70 1.29
C ARG A 76 -12.41 -18.75 0.17
N THR A 77 -13.19 -17.73 0.50
CA THR A 77 -13.46 -16.62 -0.42
C THR A 77 -12.13 -15.98 -0.83
N PRO A 78 -11.88 -15.78 -2.13
CA PRO A 78 -10.67 -15.12 -2.60
C PRO A 78 -10.56 -13.74 -1.98
N ARG A 79 -9.35 -13.37 -1.56
CA ARG A 79 -9.06 -12.07 -0.93
C ARG A 79 -7.95 -11.37 -1.70
N LEU A 80 -8.13 -10.09 -1.95
CA LEU A 80 -7.07 -9.24 -2.50
C LEU A 80 -6.22 -8.71 -1.35
N LEU A 81 -4.95 -9.12 -1.31
CA LEU A 81 -3.97 -8.66 -0.34
C LEU A 81 -3.02 -7.66 -0.97
N TRP A 82 -2.76 -6.57 -0.28
CA TRP A 82 -1.85 -5.52 -0.74
C TRP A 82 -0.51 -5.61 -0.03
N THR A 83 0.58 -5.40 -0.76
CA THR A 83 1.97 -5.44 -0.29
C THR A 83 2.78 -4.28 -0.88
N VAL A 84 3.92 -3.95 -0.29
CA VAL A 84 4.87 -3.02 -0.91
C VAL A 84 5.56 -3.65 -2.11
N ALA A 85 5.84 -2.85 -3.13
CA ALA A 85 6.57 -3.30 -4.30
C ALA A 85 7.97 -3.82 -3.94
N LYS A 86 8.41 -4.87 -4.64
CA LYS A 86 9.72 -5.49 -4.40
C LYS A 86 10.83 -4.50 -4.73
N GLY A 87 11.79 -4.34 -3.82
CA GLY A 87 12.89 -3.39 -4.00
C GLY A 87 12.54 -1.94 -3.69
N LEU A 88 11.32 -1.63 -3.26
CA LEU A 88 10.96 -0.29 -2.78
C LEU A 88 11.74 0.06 -1.52
N LYS A 89 12.63 1.06 -1.63
CA LYS A 89 13.49 1.52 -0.54
C LYS A 89 13.09 2.93 -0.11
N ARG A 90 12.76 3.10 1.16
CA ARG A 90 12.57 4.42 1.77
C ARG A 90 13.92 5.12 1.89
N LEU A 91 14.07 6.29 1.30
CA LEU A 91 15.27 7.13 1.42
C LEU A 91 15.16 8.06 2.63
N ARG A 92 14.01 8.71 2.76
CA ARG A 92 13.62 9.57 3.90
C ARG A 92 12.10 9.58 4.03
N SER A 93 11.57 10.24 5.05
CA SER A 93 10.10 10.38 5.20
C SER A 93 9.49 10.98 3.94
N GLY A 94 8.47 10.32 3.38
CA GLY A 94 7.78 10.77 2.16
C GLY A 94 8.56 10.59 0.84
N VAL A 95 9.77 10.01 0.85
CA VAL A 95 10.58 9.82 -0.38
C VAL A 95 11.07 8.38 -0.51
N TYR A 96 10.71 7.76 -1.63
CA TYR A 96 11.01 6.36 -1.93
C TYR A 96 11.80 6.23 -3.23
N SER A 97 12.66 5.22 -3.27
CA SER A 97 13.40 4.80 -4.45
C SER A 97 12.90 3.44 -4.90
N LEU A 98 12.64 3.32 -6.20
CA LEU A 98 12.21 2.09 -6.85
C LEU A 98 13.14 1.80 -8.04
N PRO A 99 13.70 0.58 -8.17
CA PRO A 99 14.44 0.22 -9.36
C PRO A 99 13.52 0.19 -10.59
N ASN A 100 13.96 0.78 -11.71
CA ASN A 100 13.22 0.68 -12.98
C ASN A 100 13.07 -0.80 -13.36
N GLY A 101 11.83 -1.27 -13.44
CA GLY A 101 11.50 -2.67 -13.75
C GLY A 101 10.82 -3.45 -12.62
N ALA A 102 10.72 -2.90 -11.40
CA ALA A 102 10.02 -3.57 -10.30
C ALA A 102 8.48 -3.61 -10.44
N SER A 103 7.91 -2.88 -11.39
CA SER A 103 6.45 -2.68 -11.54
C SER A 103 5.76 -3.66 -12.49
N ARG A 104 6.40 -4.75 -12.93
CA ARG A 104 5.80 -5.73 -13.85
C ARG A 104 5.94 -7.14 -13.31
N ASP A 105 4.94 -7.55 -12.53
CA ASP A 105 4.50 -8.94 -12.43
C ASP A 105 2.98 -8.94 -12.57
#